data_AF-A0A814DHG1-F1
#
_entry.id   AF-A0A814DHG1-F1
#
_cell.length_a   1.000
_cell.length_b   1.000
_cell.length_c   1.000
_cell.angle_alpha   90.00
_cell.angle_beta   90.00
_cell.angle_gamma   90.00
#
_symmetry.space_group_name_H-M   'P 1'
#
loop_
_entity.id
_entity.type
_entity.pdbx_description
1 polymer ?
#
loop_
_entity_poly.entity_id
_entity_poly.type
_entity_poly.pdbx_seq_one_letter_code
_entity_poly.pdbx_strand_id
1 'polypeptide(L)'
;MDTIRLFYLSLLDKFDPQLHFLQEKARSLNQQLSSTYSPLQLVTTTALVTTCVIGVYRFIFIHEEDLVIRLRETVFRLARRLPVVQRQIAKAREDTLTSVCNDIATSIAGHKFIQSLPTQGLSKKKLLEKLEQYRNFEKINFQDGQVSGCVYKIPRTDMTDIYQQIFILFGDSNPLHVDVFPDIRTMEAEVVRCVATMFHGNESVCGTMTSGGTESLIMACKTYRDLAYSKGISKPEM
;
A
#
# COMPACT_ATOMS: atom_id res chain seq x y z
N MET A 1 34.15 -19.08 41.22
CA MET A 1 33.52 -17.74 41.03
C MET A 1 34.52 -16.60 41.15
N ASP A 2 35.61 -16.75 41.90
CA ASP A 2 36.53 -15.64 42.21
C ASP A 2 37.46 -15.21 41.07
N THR A 3 37.83 -16.12 40.16
CA THR A 3 38.71 -15.83 39.02
C THR A 3 38.08 -14.90 37.98
N ILE A 4 36.78 -15.03 37.72
CA ILE A 4 36.05 -14.13 36.80
C ILE A 4 35.90 -12.74 37.42
N ARG A 5 35.69 -12.67 38.74
CA ARG A 5 35.56 -11.40 39.49
C ARG A 5 36.89 -10.64 39.54
N LEU A 6 38.01 -11.35 39.75
CA LEU A 6 39.36 -10.77 39.71
C LEU A 6 39.74 -10.30 38.30
N PHE A 7 39.36 -11.03 37.26
CA PHE A 7 39.57 -10.61 35.88
C PHE A 7 38.77 -9.34 35.55
N TYR A 8 37.50 -9.26 35.96
CA TYR A 8 36.68 -8.05 35.78
C TYR A 8 37.22 -6.83 36.54
N LEU A 9 37.69 -7.01 37.79
CA LEU A 9 38.30 -5.94 38.57
C LEU A 9 39.62 -5.46 37.95
N SER A 10 40.46 -6.37 37.47
CA SER A 10 41.69 -6.01 36.73
C SER A 10 41.40 -5.30 35.40
N LEU A 11 40.32 -5.66 34.72
CA LEU A 11 39.89 -4.99 33.50
C LEU A 11 39.39 -3.57 33.81
N LEU A 12 38.57 -3.43 34.85
CA LEU A 12 38.06 -2.14 35.33
C LEU A 12 39.21 -1.21 35.74
N ASP A 13 40.19 -1.68 36.53
CA ASP A 13 41.37 -0.87 36.91
C ASP A 13 42.22 -0.41 35.71
N LYS A 14 42.27 -1.19 34.62
CA LYS A 14 42.97 -0.79 33.39
C LYS A 14 42.19 0.27 32.60
N PHE A 15 40.87 0.21 32.61
CA PHE A 15 40.02 1.18 31.94
C PHE A 15 39.75 2.42 32.80
N ASP A 16 39.87 2.35 34.12
CA ASP A 16 39.60 3.44 35.06
C ASP A 16 40.43 4.71 34.79
N PRO A 17 41.76 4.65 34.57
CA PRO A 17 42.53 5.86 34.23
C PRO A 17 42.16 6.43 32.86
N GLN A 18 41.81 5.58 31.89
CA GLN A 18 41.33 6.04 30.58
C GLN A 18 39.95 6.69 30.70
N LEU A 19 39.07 6.11 31.51
CA LEU A 19 37.73 6.61 31.78
C LEU A 19 37.79 7.94 32.54
N HIS A 20 38.67 8.04 33.54
CA HIS A 20 38.88 9.27 34.31
C HIS A 20 39.45 10.39 33.44
N PHE A 21 40.42 10.09 32.57
CA PHE A 21 40.96 11.03 31.58
C PHE A 21 39.89 11.51 30.59
N LEU A 22 39.03 10.61 30.11
CA LEU A 22 37.90 10.96 29.23
C LEU A 22 36.87 11.81 29.96
N GLN A 23 36.56 11.51 31.23
CA GLN A 23 35.65 12.29 32.05
C GLN A 23 36.20 13.70 32.34
N GLU A 24 37.49 13.83 32.63
CA GLU A 24 38.13 15.14 32.82
C GLU A 24 38.11 15.97 31.54
N LYS A 25 38.46 15.36 30.40
CA LYS A 25 38.35 16.04 29.09
C LYS A 25 36.92 16.45 28.80
N ALA A 26 35.93 15.59 29.05
CA ALA A 26 34.52 15.89 28.85
C ALA A 26 34.04 17.04 29.76
N ARG A 27 34.46 17.05 31.04
CA ARG A 27 34.15 18.16 31.96
C ARG A 27 34.80 19.47 31.52
N SER A 28 36.07 19.45 31.13
CA SER A 28 36.78 20.61 30.60
C SER A 28 36.10 21.17 29.34
N LEU A 29 35.71 20.29 28.41
CA LEU A 29 35.03 20.67 27.18
C LEU A 29 33.65 21.27 27.49
N ASN A 30 32.88 20.63 28.37
CA ASN A 30 31.57 21.12 28.79
C ASN A 30 31.68 22.48 29.47
N GLN A 31 32.70 22.68 30.31
CA GLN A 31 32.93 23.96 30.99
C GLN A 31 33.26 25.07 29.99
N GLN A 32 34.15 24.82 29.03
CA GLN A 32 34.49 25.77 27.94
C GLN A 32 33.31 26.07 26.99
N LEU A 33 32.47 25.07 26.72
CA LEU A 33 31.31 25.23 25.84
C LEU A 33 30.15 25.94 26.55
N SER A 34 29.92 25.62 27.83
CA SER A 34 28.89 26.25 28.68
C SER A 34 29.18 27.70 29.04
N SER A 35 30.44 28.13 29.04
CA SER A 35 30.81 29.53 29.26
C SER A 35 30.51 30.43 28.07
N THR A 36 30.35 29.84 26.88
CA THR A 36 30.27 30.59 25.61
C THR A 36 28.89 30.46 24.95
N TYR A 37 28.18 29.34 25.15
CA TYR A 37 26.91 29.05 24.51
C TYR A 37 25.88 28.52 25.50
N SER A 38 24.59 28.84 25.26
CA SER A 38 23.53 28.28 26.08
C SER A 38 23.36 26.78 25.81
N PRO A 39 22.95 25.96 26.80
CA PRO A 39 22.74 24.53 26.61
C PRO A 39 21.78 24.20 25.44
N LEU A 40 20.76 25.03 25.23
CA LEU A 40 19.81 24.88 24.12
C LEU A 40 20.47 25.14 22.76
N GLN A 41 21.37 26.12 22.66
CA GLN A 41 22.13 26.37 21.42
C GLN A 41 23.04 25.19 21.10
N LEU A 42 23.67 24.58 22.11
CA LEU A 42 24.54 23.43 21.89
C LEU A 42 23.75 22.21 21.36
N VAL A 43 22.61 21.91 21.98
CA VAL A 43 21.75 20.79 21.57
C VAL A 43 21.15 21.05 20.18
N THR A 44 20.67 22.26 19.91
CA THR A 44 20.07 22.58 18.60
C THR A 44 21.09 22.59 17.48
N THR A 45 22.30 23.12 17.70
CA THR A 45 23.37 23.13 16.69
C THR A 45 23.89 21.72 16.42
N THR A 46 24.15 20.91 17.46
CA THR A 46 24.60 19.52 17.28
C THR A 46 23.53 18.65 16.61
N ALA A 47 22.26 18.79 16.99
CA ALA A 47 21.16 18.08 16.34
C ALA A 47 20.99 18.52 14.87
N LEU A 48 21.08 19.82 14.58
CA LEU A 48 20.97 20.36 13.22
C LEU A 48 22.13 19.87 12.35
N VAL A 49 23.37 19.99 12.82
CA VAL A 49 24.56 19.56 12.08
C VAL A 49 24.52 18.06 11.84
N THR A 50 24.19 17.26 12.86
CA THR A 50 24.09 15.81 12.72
C THR A 50 22.99 15.43 11.71
N THR A 51 21.83 16.08 11.79
CA THR A 51 20.73 15.85 10.84
C THR A 51 21.12 16.26 9.42
N CYS A 52 21.80 17.39 9.25
CA CYS A 52 22.31 17.86 7.96
C CYS A 52 23.35 16.90 7.39
N VAL A 53 24.33 16.47 8.19
CA VAL A 53 25.38 15.53 7.77
C VAL A 53 24.78 14.19 7.39
N ILE A 54 23.88 13.64 8.21
CA ILE A 54 23.15 12.41 7.86
C ILE A 54 22.33 12.65 6.59
N GLY A 55 21.59 13.75 6.47
CA GLY A 55 20.79 14.08 5.30
C GLY A 55 21.62 14.14 4.01
N VAL A 56 22.77 14.82 4.05
CA VAL A 56 23.72 14.91 2.93
C VAL A 56 24.35 13.56 2.63
N TYR A 57 24.79 12.83 3.65
CA TYR A 57 25.35 11.49 3.48
C TYR A 57 24.34 10.54 2.83
N ARG A 58 23.08 10.55 3.29
CA ARG A 58 21.99 9.77 2.67
C ARG A 58 21.74 10.21 1.23
N PHE A 59 21.71 11.53 0.99
CA PHE A 59 21.48 12.09 -0.34
C PHE A 59 22.60 11.75 -1.33
N ILE A 60 23.84 11.54 -0.89
CA ILE A 60 24.99 11.21 -1.77
C ILE A 60 25.15 9.69 -1.89
N PHE A 61 25.14 8.95 -0.77
CA PHE A 61 25.63 7.57 -0.73
C PHE A 61 24.56 6.46 -0.61
N ILE A 62 23.28 6.77 -0.33
CA ILE A 62 22.24 5.73 -0.10
C ILE A 62 21.32 5.49 -1.31
N HIS A 63 21.35 6.34 -2.34
CA HIS A 63 20.59 6.09 -3.56
C HIS A 63 21.51 5.46 -4.63
N GLU A 64 20.94 4.57 -5.44
CA GLU A 64 21.64 3.95 -6.58
C GLU A 64 21.53 4.82 -7.86
N GLU A 65 20.66 5.83 -7.86
CA GLU A 65 20.37 6.71 -9.01
C GLU A 65 21.43 7.79 -9.23
N ASP A 66 21.64 8.23 -10.47
CA ASP A 66 22.56 9.34 -10.79
C ASP A 66 22.20 10.64 -10.06
N LEU A 67 23.24 11.42 -9.69
CA LEU A 67 23.10 12.71 -8.99
C LEU A 67 22.16 13.69 -9.73
N VAL A 68 22.14 13.63 -11.06
CA VAL A 68 21.31 14.48 -11.93
C VAL A 68 19.82 14.17 -11.75
N ILE A 69 19.46 12.89 -11.62
CA ILE A 69 18.07 12.46 -11.41
C ILE A 69 17.59 12.99 -10.05
N ARG A 70 18.40 12.84 -9.00
CA ARG A 70 18.08 13.32 -7.64
C ARG A 70 17.88 14.83 -7.58
N LEU A 71 18.74 15.58 -8.27
CA LEU A 71 18.62 17.04 -8.36
C LEU A 71 17.34 17.41 -9.11
N ARG A 72 17.07 16.77 -10.25
CA ARG A 72 15.86 16.99 -11.05
C ARG A 72 14.60 16.72 -10.23
N GLU A 73 14.52 15.61 -9.50
CA GLU A 73 13.37 15.30 -8.65
C GLU A 73 13.19 16.30 -7.51
N THR A 74 14.29 16.75 -6.91
CA THR A 74 14.24 17.73 -5.82
C THR A 74 13.79 19.09 -6.32
N VAL A 75 14.33 19.54 -7.46
CA VAL A 75 13.88 20.74 -8.16
C VAL A 75 12.41 20.61 -8.58
N PHE A 76 12.00 19.47 -9.12
CA PHE A 76 10.60 19.22 -9.51
C PHE A 76 9.65 19.26 -8.31
N ARG A 77 10.03 18.66 -7.18
CA ARG A 77 9.27 18.72 -5.92
C ARG A 77 9.14 20.15 -5.40
N LEU A 78 10.20 20.95 -5.48
CA LEU A 78 10.18 22.36 -5.09
C LEU A 78 9.35 23.21 -6.06
N ALA A 79 9.50 23.00 -7.37
CA ALA A 79 8.73 23.70 -8.40
C ALA A 79 7.23 23.43 -8.24
N ARG A 80 6.82 22.20 -7.90
CA ARG A 80 5.43 21.85 -7.58
C ARG A 80 4.87 22.55 -6.34
N ARG A 81 5.70 23.15 -5.48
CA ARG A 81 5.24 23.95 -4.34
C ARG A 81 4.97 25.41 -4.71
N LEU A 82 5.38 25.85 -5.90
CA LEU A 82 5.10 27.20 -6.37
C LEU A 82 3.59 27.36 -6.63
N PRO A 83 2.97 28.46 -6.21
CA PRO A 83 1.52 28.65 -6.30
C PRO A 83 1.03 28.63 -7.75
N VAL A 84 1.85 29.07 -8.70
CA VAL A 84 1.51 29.04 -10.14
C VAL A 84 1.39 27.59 -10.65
N VAL A 85 2.34 26.72 -10.29
CA VAL A 85 2.34 25.31 -10.68
C VAL A 85 1.18 24.57 -10.00
N GLN A 86 0.91 24.86 -8.73
CA GLN A 86 -0.24 24.29 -8.03
C GLN A 86 -1.57 24.67 -8.67
N ARG A 87 -1.73 25.93 -9.10
CA ARG A 87 -2.94 26.37 -9.83
C ARG A 87 -3.11 25.63 -11.16
N GLN A 88 -2.03 25.41 -11.90
CA GLN A 88 -2.09 24.67 -13.16
C GLN A 88 -2.43 23.18 -12.95
N ILE A 89 -1.83 22.54 -11.94
CA ILE A 89 -2.18 21.16 -11.55
C ILE A 89 -3.64 21.07 -11.11
N ALA A 90 -4.11 22.03 -10.30
CA ALA A 90 -5.49 22.08 -9.84
C ALA A 90 -6.46 22.26 -11.02
N LYS A 91 -6.14 23.16 -11.97
CA LYS A 91 -6.93 23.33 -13.20
C LYS A 91 -6.98 22.05 -14.02
N ALA A 92 -5.84 21.43 -14.30
CA ALA A 92 -5.78 20.18 -15.06
C ALA A 92 -6.57 19.04 -14.37
N ARG A 93 -6.53 18.98 -13.04
CA ARG A 93 -7.34 18.06 -12.25
C ARG A 93 -8.83 18.35 -12.45
N GLU A 94 -9.25 19.61 -12.35
CA GLU A 94 -10.66 20.00 -12.52
C GLU A 94 -11.16 19.71 -13.94
N ASP A 95 -10.36 20.04 -14.95
CA ASP A 95 -10.67 19.76 -16.36
C ASP A 95 -10.82 18.24 -16.59
N THR A 96 -9.92 17.44 -15.98
CA THR A 96 -9.99 15.97 -16.03
C THR A 96 -11.25 15.44 -15.34
N LEU A 97 -11.55 15.94 -14.13
CA LEU A 97 -12.77 15.57 -13.41
C LEU A 97 -14.01 15.91 -14.22
N THR A 98 -14.04 17.08 -14.84
CA THR A 98 -15.17 17.53 -15.68
C THR A 98 -15.34 16.62 -16.90
N SER A 99 -14.25 16.28 -17.60
CA SER A 99 -14.29 15.34 -18.73
C SER A 99 -14.83 13.97 -18.31
N VAL A 100 -14.26 13.40 -17.24
CA VAL A 100 -14.68 12.09 -16.70
C VAL A 100 -16.15 12.12 -16.28
N CYS A 101 -16.58 13.18 -15.60
CA CYS A 101 -17.97 13.37 -15.22
C CYS A 101 -18.88 13.42 -16.45
N ASN A 102 -18.51 14.14 -17.51
CA ASN A 102 -19.32 14.22 -18.73
C ASN A 102 -19.41 12.87 -19.47
N ASP A 103 -18.30 12.13 -19.54
CA ASP A 103 -18.23 10.81 -20.17
C ASP A 103 -19.09 9.78 -19.41
N ILE A 104 -19.08 9.83 -18.08
CA ILE A 104 -19.88 8.93 -17.21
C ILE A 104 -21.36 9.36 -17.17
N ALA A 105 -21.64 10.66 -17.04
CA ALA A 105 -22.97 11.19 -16.75
C ALA A 105 -23.93 11.15 -17.95
N THR A 106 -23.43 11.06 -19.18
CA THR A 106 -24.28 10.99 -20.39
C THR A 106 -25.29 9.83 -20.36
N SER A 107 -25.01 8.72 -19.67
CA SER A 107 -25.92 7.57 -19.54
C SER A 107 -27.07 7.79 -18.56
N ILE A 108 -26.91 8.74 -17.64
CA ILE A 108 -27.74 8.86 -16.43
C ILE A 108 -28.34 10.28 -16.36
N ALA A 109 -28.25 11.04 -17.45
CA ALA A 109 -28.71 12.42 -17.53
C ALA A 109 -30.21 12.52 -17.19
N GLY A 110 -30.55 13.32 -16.17
CA GLY A 110 -31.92 13.51 -15.69
C GLY A 110 -32.38 12.51 -14.62
N HIS A 111 -31.57 11.50 -14.27
CA HIS A 111 -31.88 10.60 -13.17
C HIS A 111 -31.72 11.29 -11.81
N LYS A 112 -32.70 11.10 -10.91
CA LYS A 112 -32.65 11.60 -9.54
C LYS A 112 -31.90 10.62 -8.64
N PHE A 113 -30.66 10.94 -8.32
CA PHE A 113 -29.84 10.17 -7.39
C PHE A 113 -30.40 10.19 -5.98
N ILE A 114 -30.30 9.05 -5.30
CA ILE A 114 -30.57 8.95 -3.86
C ILE A 114 -29.36 9.55 -3.12
N GLN A 115 -29.57 10.65 -2.41
CA GLN A 115 -28.50 11.35 -1.67
C GLN A 115 -28.57 11.11 -0.16
N SER A 116 -29.64 10.49 0.32
CA SER A 116 -29.85 10.18 1.74
C SER A 116 -30.66 8.89 1.88
N LEU A 117 -30.47 8.19 2.99
CA LEU A 117 -31.26 7.01 3.32
C LEU A 117 -32.73 7.41 3.48
N PRO A 118 -33.69 6.69 2.87
CA PRO A 118 -35.10 7.00 3.04
C PRO A 118 -35.52 6.78 4.50
N THR A 119 -36.40 7.63 5.01
CA THR A 119 -36.90 7.54 6.39
C THR A 119 -37.70 6.26 6.65
N GLN A 120 -38.28 5.67 5.60
CA GLN A 120 -38.98 4.40 5.65
C GLN A 120 -38.37 3.44 4.63
N GLY A 121 -38.23 2.16 5.03
CA GLY A 121 -37.74 1.10 4.15
C GLY A 121 -38.65 0.92 2.93
N LEU A 122 -38.03 0.73 1.76
CA LEU A 122 -38.76 0.39 0.54
C LEU A 122 -39.32 -1.03 0.65
N SER A 123 -40.53 -1.25 0.12
CA SER A 123 -41.05 -2.60 -0.03
C SER A 123 -40.26 -3.35 -1.10
N LYS A 124 -40.19 -4.69 -1.00
CA LYS A 124 -39.51 -5.56 -1.98
C LYS A 124 -39.91 -5.24 -3.42
N LYS A 125 -41.21 -5.04 -3.68
CA LYS A 125 -41.74 -4.69 -5.01
C LYS A 125 -41.15 -3.37 -5.52
N LYS A 126 -41.22 -2.30 -4.72
CA LYS A 126 -40.69 -0.98 -5.10
C LYS A 126 -39.17 -1.00 -5.29
N LEU A 127 -38.45 -1.81 -4.51
CA LEU A 127 -37.01 -2.00 -4.65
C LEU A 127 -36.68 -2.67 -5.99
N LEU A 128 -37.34 -3.77 -6.32
CA LEU A 128 -37.13 -4.49 -7.59
C LEU A 128 -37.49 -3.63 -8.80
N GLU A 129 -38.61 -2.90 -8.75
CA GLU A 129 -38.99 -1.94 -9.80
C GLU A 129 -37.90 -0.88 -10.01
N LYS A 130 -37.27 -0.40 -8.93
CA LYS A 130 -36.18 0.57 -9.00
C LYS A 130 -34.88 -0.03 -9.55
N LEU A 131 -34.56 -1.28 -9.21
CA LEU A 131 -33.41 -1.99 -9.78
C LEU A 131 -33.58 -2.23 -11.28
N GLU A 132 -34.80 -2.57 -11.73
CA GLU A 132 -35.11 -2.72 -13.16
C GLU A 132 -34.95 -1.38 -13.92
N GLN A 133 -35.32 -0.26 -13.29
CA GLN A 133 -35.05 1.06 -13.85
C GLN A 133 -33.55 1.32 -14.04
N TYR A 134 -32.70 0.87 -13.13
CA TYR A 134 -31.24 1.00 -13.26
C TYR A 134 -30.65 0.13 -14.36
N ARG A 135 -31.22 -1.06 -14.57
CA ARG A 135 -30.84 -1.93 -15.67
C ARG A 135 -31.00 -1.26 -17.04
N ASN A 136 -32.00 -0.39 -17.18
CA ASN A 136 -32.22 0.39 -18.42
C ASN A 136 -31.14 1.47 -18.68
N PHE A 137 -30.17 1.67 -17.78
CA PHE A 137 -29.02 2.56 -18.01
C PHE A 137 -27.90 1.91 -18.83
N GLU A 138 -28.01 0.61 -19.12
CA GLU A 138 -27.09 -0.10 -20.01
C GLU A 138 -27.07 0.55 -21.41
N LYS A 139 -25.94 1.17 -21.78
CA LYS A 139 -25.77 1.92 -23.05
C LYS A 139 -25.57 1.02 -24.27
N ILE A 140 -25.00 -0.17 -24.07
CA ILE A 140 -24.57 -1.06 -25.14
C ILE A 140 -25.11 -2.45 -24.87
N ASN A 141 -25.74 -3.06 -25.87
CA ASN A 141 -26.13 -4.45 -25.79
C ASN A 141 -24.90 -5.36 -25.89
N PHE A 142 -24.31 -5.71 -24.75
CA PHE A 142 -23.16 -6.61 -24.69
C PHE A 142 -23.51 -8.06 -25.06
N GLN A 143 -24.80 -8.43 -25.08
CA GLN A 143 -25.24 -9.79 -25.42
C GLN A 143 -24.94 -10.15 -26.88
N ASP A 144 -24.87 -9.15 -27.76
CA ASP A 144 -24.56 -9.33 -29.19
C ASP A 144 -23.04 -9.47 -29.45
N GLY A 145 -22.21 -9.50 -28.40
CA GLY A 145 -20.75 -9.69 -28.53
C GLY A 145 -20.00 -8.48 -29.08
N GLN A 146 -20.64 -7.31 -29.13
CA GLN A 146 -20.08 -6.08 -29.73
C GLN A 146 -19.15 -5.29 -28.78
N VAL A 147 -18.98 -5.76 -27.54
CA VAL A 147 -18.11 -5.13 -26.54
C VAL A 147 -16.86 -5.99 -26.36
N SER A 148 -15.70 -5.43 -26.71
CA SER A 148 -14.42 -6.12 -26.52
C SER A 148 -14.14 -6.34 -25.02
N GLY A 149 -13.90 -7.59 -24.63
CA GLY A 149 -13.74 -7.98 -23.23
C GLY A 149 -15.04 -7.77 -22.45
N CYS A 150 -14.98 -7.00 -21.35
CA CYS A 150 -16.10 -6.62 -20.47
C CYS A 150 -16.86 -7.79 -19.81
N VAL A 151 -17.53 -8.64 -20.59
CA VAL A 151 -18.33 -9.77 -20.10
C VAL A 151 -17.84 -11.06 -20.73
N TYR A 152 -17.17 -11.90 -19.94
CA TYR A 152 -16.74 -13.24 -20.34
C TYR A 152 -17.81 -14.25 -19.92
N LYS A 153 -18.76 -14.52 -20.82
CA LYS A 153 -19.84 -15.48 -20.57
C LYS A 153 -19.86 -16.54 -21.67
N ILE A 154 -19.93 -17.81 -21.26
CA ILE A 154 -20.24 -18.91 -22.18
C ILE A 154 -21.74 -18.80 -22.50
N PRO A 155 -22.15 -18.75 -23.79
CA PRO A 155 -23.56 -18.67 -24.18
C PRO A 155 -24.25 -20.02 -23.99
N ARG A 156 -24.31 -20.50 -22.75
CA ARG A 156 -25.15 -21.63 -22.33
C ARG A 156 -26.07 -21.15 -21.20
N THR A 157 -27.35 -21.49 -21.32
CA THR A 157 -28.39 -21.03 -20.41
C THR A 157 -28.26 -21.66 -19.01
N ASP A 158 -27.79 -22.91 -18.95
CA ASP A 158 -27.54 -23.67 -17.72
C ASP A 158 -26.59 -22.97 -16.74
N MET A 159 -25.54 -22.31 -17.22
CA MET A 159 -24.54 -21.65 -16.38
C MET A 159 -25.11 -20.48 -15.58
N THR A 160 -26.09 -19.74 -16.13
CA THR A 160 -26.70 -18.61 -15.42
C THR A 160 -27.49 -19.09 -14.21
N ASP A 161 -28.25 -20.18 -14.40
CA ASP A 161 -29.05 -20.79 -13.33
C ASP A 161 -28.15 -21.37 -12.25
N ILE A 162 -27.02 -21.97 -12.63
CA ILE A 162 -26.00 -22.46 -11.69
C ILE A 162 -25.44 -21.31 -10.85
N TYR A 163 -25.04 -20.18 -11.47
CA TYR A 163 -24.50 -19.05 -10.71
C TYR A 163 -25.51 -18.46 -9.72
N GLN A 164 -26.79 -18.37 -10.10
CA GLN A 164 -27.84 -17.92 -9.19
C GLN A 164 -28.01 -18.87 -8.00
N GLN A 165 -28.00 -20.18 -8.24
CA GLN A 165 -28.09 -21.19 -7.18
C GLN A 165 -26.89 -21.14 -6.23
N ILE A 166 -25.67 -20.97 -6.76
CA ILE A 166 -24.46 -20.80 -5.94
C ILE A 166 -24.58 -19.57 -5.03
N PHE A 167 -25.06 -18.44 -5.55
CA PHE A 167 -25.23 -17.23 -4.74
C PHE A 167 -26.28 -17.41 -3.64
N ILE A 168 -27.34 -18.18 -3.89
CA ILE A 168 -28.34 -18.53 -2.86
C ILE A 168 -27.73 -19.41 -1.77
N LEU A 169 -26.86 -20.36 -2.13
CA LEU A 169 -26.26 -21.30 -1.18
C LEU A 169 -25.16 -20.64 -0.32
N PHE A 170 -24.33 -19.78 -0.91
CA PHE A 170 -23.11 -19.27 -0.26
C PHE A 170 -23.07 -17.75 -0.11
N GLY A 171 -24.16 -17.03 -0.40
CA GLY A 171 -24.21 -15.56 -0.37
C GLY A 171 -23.90 -14.93 0.99
N ASP A 172 -24.14 -15.66 2.08
CA ASP A 172 -23.86 -15.23 3.45
C ASP A 172 -22.50 -15.74 3.99
N SER A 173 -21.72 -16.43 3.16
CA SER A 173 -20.44 -17.00 3.57
C SER A 173 -19.35 -15.93 3.72
N ASN A 174 -18.40 -16.17 4.63
CA ASN A 174 -17.26 -15.28 4.85
C ASN A 174 -15.98 -16.09 5.10
N PRO A 175 -15.03 -16.15 4.14
CA PRO A 175 -13.78 -16.91 4.26
C PRO A 175 -12.89 -16.51 5.45
N LEU A 176 -13.13 -15.35 6.08
CA LEU A 176 -12.41 -14.93 7.28
C LEU A 176 -12.69 -15.85 8.49
N HIS A 177 -13.87 -16.48 8.54
CA HIS A 177 -14.30 -17.36 9.63
C HIS A 177 -14.22 -18.83 9.20
N VAL A 178 -12.99 -19.34 9.06
CA VAL A 178 -12.69 -20.69 8.53
C VAL A 178 -13.26 -21.85 9.35
N ASP A 179 -13.58 -21.61 10.63
CA ASP A 179 -14.22 -22.54 11.54
C ASP A 179 -15.74 -22.62 11.31
N VAL A 180 -16.34 -21.52 10.89
CA VAL A 180 -17.78 -21.41 10.58
C VAL A 180 -18.08 -21.86 9.15
N PHE A 181 -17.19 -21.54 8.19
CA PHE A 181 -17.35 -21.82 6.76
C PHE A 181 -16.23 -22.73 6.21
N PRO A 182 -16.13 -24.00 6.69
CA PRO A 182 -15.14 -24.94 6.19
C PRO A 182 -15.39 -25.36 4.73
N ASP A 183 -16.63 -25.23 4.26
CA ASP A 183 -17.07 -25.49 2.89
C ASP A 183 -16.38 -24.57 1.88
N ILE A 184 -16.47 -23.25 2.07
CA ILE A 184 -15.84 -22.27 1.18
C ILE A 184 -14.32 -22.40 1.22
N ARG A 185 -13.72 -22.56 2.41
CA ARG A 185 -12.27 -22.81 2.54
C ARG A 185 -11.84 -24.03 1.72
N THR A 186 -12.65 -25.10 1.74
CA THR A 186 -12.36 -26.32 0.98
C THR A 186 -12.41 -26.04 -0.52
N MET A 187 -13.47 -25.37 -1.00
CA MET A 187 -13.58 -24.98 -2.41
C MET A 187 -12.45 -24.06 -2.86
N GLU A 188 -12.03 -23.08 -2.06
CA GLU A 188 -10.88 -22.22 -2.38
C GLU A 188 -9.59 -23.02 -2.52
N ALA A 189 -9.32 -23.96 -1.60
CA ALA A 189 -8.14 -24.82 -1.66
C ALA A 189 -8.13 -25.72 -2.89
N GLU A 190 -9.29 -26.29 -3.26
CA GLU A 190 -9.46 -27.11 -4.45
C GLU A 190 -9.25 -26.30 -5.73
N VAL A 191 -9.83 -25.09 -5.83
CA VAL A 191 -9.64 -24.21 -6.99
C VAL A 191 -8.16 -23.85 -7.17
N VAL A 192 -7.47 -23.46 -6.09
CA VAL A 192 -6.03 -23.16 -6.12
C VAL A 192 -5.24 -24.37 -6.62
N ARG A 193 -5.55 -25.58 -6.13
CA ARG A 193 -4.87 -26.80 -6.56
C ARG A 193 -5.17 -27.15 -8.02
N CYS A 194 -6.42 -27.04 -8.47
CA CYS A 194 -6.80 -27.25 -9.87
C CYS A 194 -6.04 -26.31 -10.81
N VAL A 195 -5.95 -25.02 -10.46
CA VAL A 195 -5.19 -24.03 -11.25
C VAL A 195 -3.69 -24.35 -11.21
N ALA A 196 -3.12 -24.69 -10.06
CA ALA A 196 -1.72 -25.10 -9.98
C ALA A 196 -1.42 -26.29 -10.90
N THR A 197 -2.28 -27.31 -10.93
CA THR A 197 -2.16 -28.46 -11.83
C THR A 197 -2.29 -28.06 -13.31
N MET A 198 -3.20 -27.14 -13.64
CA MET A 198 -3.38 -26.62 -15.00
C MET A 198 -2.10 -25.93 -15.53
N PHE A 199 -1.31 -25.31 -14.64
CA PHE A 199 -0.01 -24.73 -14.95
C PHE A 199 1.17 -25.69 -14.68
N HIS A 200 0.92 -27.00 -14.62
CA HIS A 200 1.92 -28.06 -14.43
C HIS A 200 2.73 -27.94 -13.12
N GLY A 201 2.13 -27.36 -12.08
CA GLY A 201 2.72 -27.26 -10.76
C GLY A 201 2.86 -28.62 -10.07
N ASN A 202 3.94 -28.81 -9.33
CA ASN A 202 4.16 -29.97 -8.48
C ASN A 202 3.51 -29.78 -7.08
N GLU A 203 3.73 -30.73 -6.16
CA GLU A 203 3.18 -30.67 -4.80
C GLU A 203 3.64 -29.43 -4.00
N SER A 204 4.84 -28.90 -4.30
CA SER A 204 5.37 -27.71 -3.65
C SER A 204 4.74 -26.41 -4.10
N VAL A 205 4.05 -26.40 -5.26
CA VAL A 205 3.32 -25.22 -5.72
C VAL A 205 2.10 -24.99 -4.83
N CYS A 206 1.97 -23.76 -4.35
CA CYS A 206 0.87 -23.27 -3.53
C CYS A 206 0.32 -21.95 -4.09
N GLY A 207 -0.80 -21.48 -3.55
CA GLY A 207 -1.41 -20.23 -3.95
C GLY A 207 -2.51 -19.79 -2.99
N THR A 208 -3.16 -18.69 -3.35
CA THR A 208 -4.31 -18.14 -2.64
C THR A 208 -5.31 -17.58 -3.66
N MET A 209 -6.59 -17.55 -3.30
CA MET A 209 -7.58 -16.79 -4.03
C MET A 209 -7.38 -15.28 -3.79
N THR A 210 -7.77 -14.47 -4.77
CA THR A 210 -7.75 -13.00 -4.73
C THR A 210 -9.00 -12.48 -5.45
N SER A 211 -9.40 -11.24 -5.18
CA SER A 211 -10.58 -10.60 -5.79
C SER A 211 -10.51 -10.43 -7.31
N GLY A 212 -9.30 -10.39 -7.88
CA GLY A 212 -9.09 -10.27 -9.33
C GLY A 212 -7.61 -10.09 -9.68
N GLY A 213 -7.33 -9.98 -10.98
CA GLY A 213 -5.95 -9.97 -11.49
C GLY A 213 -5.07 -8.84 -10.95
N THR A 214 -5.64 -7.65 -10.71
CA THR A 214 -4.89 -6.53 -10.11
C THR A 214 -4.38 -6.86 -8.71
N GLU A 215 -5.22 -7.47 -7.85
CA GLU A 215 -4.78 -7.90 -6.53
C GLU A 215 -3.75 -9.03 -6.63
N SER A 216 -3.92 -9.99 -7.54
CA SER A 216 -2.93 -11.05 -7.75
C SER A 216 -1.54 -10.49 -8.11
N LEU A 217 -1.48 -9.48 -8.99
CA LEU A 217 -0.23 -8.82 -9.37
C LEU A 217 0.39 -8.06 -8.18
N ILE A 218 -0.42 -7.30 -7.44
CA ILE A 218 0.04 -6.56 -6.25
C ILE A 218 0.59 -7.53 -5.20
N MET A 219 -0.08 -8.67 -4.97
CA MET A 219 0.37 -9.69 -4.03
C MET A 219 1.69 -10.33 -4.46
N ALA A 220 1.90 -10.56 -5.76
CA ALA A 220 3.18 -11.02 -6.29
C ALA A 220 4.29 -9.98 -6.06
N CYS A 221 4.07 -8.72 -6.45
CA CYS A 221 5.02 -7.62 -6.23
C CYS A 221 5.37 -7.46 -4.74
N LYS A 222 4.36 -7.45 -3.86
CA LYS A 222 4.56 -7.40 -2.40
C LYS A 222 5.42 -8.57 -1.92
N THR A 223 5.14 -9.78 -2.38
CA THR A 223 5.87 -10.99 -1.95
C THR A 223 7.34 -10.91 -2.34
N TYR A 224 7.65 -10.53 -3.59
CA TYR A 224 9.04 -10.37 -4.04
C TYR A 224 9.76 -9.21 -3.37
N ARG A 225 9.07 -8.09 -3.11
CA ARG A 225 9.61 -6.97 -2.35
C ARG A 225 9.99 -7.38 -0.93
N ASP A 226 9.10 -8.08 -0.23
CA ASP A 226 9.36 -8.53 1.14
C ASP A 226 10.50 -9.57 1.19
N LEU A 227 10.59 -10.43 0.17
CA LEU A 227 11.73 -11.34 -0.02
C LEU A 227 13.04 -10.55 -0.22
N ALA A 228 13.04 -9.49 -1.02
CA ALA A 228 14.21 -8.65 -1.24
C ALA A 228 14.65 -7.94 0.06
N TYR A 229 13.69 -7.42 0.84
CA TYR A 229 13.98 -6.86 2.17
C TYR A 229 14.61 -7.88 3.11
N SER A 230 14.13 -9.13 3.12
CA SER A 230 14.74 -10.20 3.93
C SER A 230 16.19 -10.51 3.52
N LYS A 231 16.57 -10.17 2.29
CA LYS A 231 17.94 -10.31 1.75
C LYS A 231 18.78 -9.03 1.89
N GLY A 232 18.29 -8.00 2.60
CA GLY A 232 19.01 -6.74 2.82
C GLY A 232 18.93 -5.75 1.65
N ILE A 233 18.11 -6.01 0.62
CA ILE A 233 17.93 -5.11 -0.52
C ILE A 233 16.89 -4.05 -0.14
N SER A 234 17.34 -2.82 0.16
CA SER A 234 16.44 -1.77 0.68
C SER A 234 15.57 -1.06 -0.37
N LYS A 235 15.92 -1.17 -1.66
CA LYS A 235 15.21 -0.55 -2.79
C LYS A 235 15.08 -1.56 -3.94
N PRO A 236 14.24 -2.59 -3.80
CA PRO A 236 13.98 -3.49 -4.92
C PRO A 236 13.24 -2.75 -6.03
N GLU A 237 13.65 -3.00 -7.28
CA GLU A 237 12.88 -2.62 -8.46
C GLU A 237 11.53 -3.35 -8.44
N MET A 238 10.44 -2.62 -8.68
CA MET A 238 9.06 -3.14 -8.67
C MET A 238 8.27 -2.70 -9.90
#